data_AF-A0A847DEQ2-F1
#
_entry.id   AF-A0A847DEQ2-F1
#
_cell.length_a   1.000
_cell.length_b   1.000
_cell.length_c   1.000
_cell.angle_alpha   90.00
_cell.angle_beta   90.00
_cell.angle_gamma   90.00
#
_symmetry.space_group_name_H-M   'P 1'
#
loop_
_entity.id
_entity.type
_entity.pdbx_description
1 polymer ?
#
loop_
_entity_poly.entity_id
_entity_poly.type
_entity_poly.pdbx_seq_one_letter_code
_entity_poly.pdbx_strand_id
1 'polypeptide(L)'
;MLIRLLCIVMLMLLFPCYGFSQEKVKTIGVFVALADNEHQGIVKVPDAVGKGDDPDKNLYWGTADGLKGFFGRSKDWKKIQTNNTNTNGSILRTMVFKHTRHQVVLNAFAYKGEAISKCIQAFEMAISSGTYDMVVYIGHNGLMDFTLPMPNKNRDQVKTPDCVVLCCKSEEYFKKRIISAGGRPILLTTQFMYPGAFILHAIVDDWISGKSLNTIRSSAGAAYAKNQNISKKAGTGVFTEIIKNNDRVEN
;
A
#
# COMPACT_ATOMS: atom_id res chain seq x y z
N MET A 1 -6.35 48.52 -45.77
CA MET A 1 -5.40 47.78 -44.92
C MET A 1 -5.77 47.78 -43.43
N LEU A 2 -6.31 48.86 -42.86
CA LEU A 2 -6.69 48.92 -41.44
C LEU A 2 -7.79 47.92 -41.02
N ILE A 3 -8.78 47.63 -41.87
CA ILE A 3 -9.91 46.75 -41.51
C ILE A 3 -9.50 45.26 -41.44
N ARG A 4 -8.50 44.83 -42.22
CA ARG A 4 -7.95 43.46 -42.14
C ARG A 4 -7.07 43.24 -40.90
N LEU A 5 -6.50 44.31 -40.35
CA LEU A 5 -5.66 44.23 -39.14
C LEU A 5 -6.52 44.13 -37.87
N LEU A 6 -7.72 44.73 -37.86
CA LEU A 6 -8.64 44.69 -36.71
C LEU A 6 -9.24 43.28 -36.49
N CYS A 7 -9.53 42.53 -37.55
CA CYS A 7 -10.07 41.17 -37.43
C CYS A 7 -9.07 40.14 -36.88
N ILE A 8 -7.76 40.36 -37.08
CA ILE A 8 -6.71 39.44 -36.60
C ILE A 8 -6.46 39.62 -35.10
N VAL A 9 -6.60 40.85 -34.58
CA VAL A 9 -6.46 41.12 -33.14
C VAL A 9 -7.67 40.61 -32.34
N MET A 10 -8.88 40.64 -32.93
CA MET A 10 -10.09 40.14 -32.26
C MET A 10 -10.17 38.60 -32.21
N LEU A 11 -9.46 37.89 -33.09
CA LEU A 11 -9.43 36.42 -33.11
C LEU A 11 -8.44 35.80 -32.10
N MET A 12 -7.50 36.58 -31.56
CA MET A 12 -6.57 36.10 -30.52
C MET A 12 -7.13 36.18 -29.09
N LEU A 13 -8.28 36.84 -28.88
CA LEU A 13 -8.91 37.00 -27.56
C LEU A 13 -9.88 35.87 -27.19
N LEU A 14 -10.01 34.84 -28.04
CA LEU A 14 -10.88 33.68 -27.81
C LEU A 14 -10.10 32.38 -27.56
N PHE A 15 -8.85 32.45 -27.07
CA PHE A 15 -8.23 31.27 -26.48
C PHE A 15 -8.81 31.08 -25.07
N PRO A 16 -9.62 30.03 -24.82
CA PRO A 16 -10.00 29.70 -23.46
C PRO A 16 -8.70 29.40 -22.73
N CYS A 17 -8.42 30.18 -21.69
CA CYS A 17 -7.36 29.85 -20.74
C CYS A 17 -7.82 28.57 -20.03
N TYR A 18 -7.54 27.42 -20.64
CA TYR A 18 -7.64 26.13 -19.96
C TYR A 18 -6.64 26.20 -18.82
N GLY A 19 -7.13 26.55 -17.63
CA GLY A 19 -6.37 26.40 -16.40
C GLY A 19 -5.92 24.95 -16.33
N PHE A 20 -4.62 24.71 -16.50
CA PHE A 20 -4.03 23.42 -16.20
C PHE A 20 -4.26 23.16 -14.71
N SER A 21 -5.29 22.39 -14.39
CA SER A 21 -5.45 21.84 -13.04
C SER A 21 -4.26 20.92 -12.79
N GLN A 22 -3.36 21.33 -11.91
CA GLN A 22 -2.21 20.52 -11.55
C GLN A 22 -2.74 19.34 -10.74
N GLU A 23 -2.82 18.16 -11.36
CA GLU A 23 -3.30 16.95 -10.69
C GLU A 23 -2.43 16.69 -9.47
N LYS A 24 -3.04 16.76 -8.28
CA LYS A 24 -2.34 16.59 -7.00
C LYS A 24 -1.67 15.22 -6.97
N VAL A 25 -0.36 15.18 -6.73
CA VAL A 25 0.39 13.92 -6.62
C VAL A 25 -0.16 13.11 -5.45
N LYS A 26 -0.68 11.92 -5.74
CA LYS A 26 -1.08 10.93 -4.72
C LYS A 26 0.14 10.17 -4.22
N THR A 27 0.16 9.85 -2.94
CA THR A 27 1.30 9.22 -2.27
C THR A 27 0.91 7.93 -1.57
N ILE A 28 1.74 6.90 -1.72
CA ILE A 28 1.56 5.59 -1.09
C ILE A 28 2.78 5.31 -0.21
N GLY A 29 2.56 4.98 1.07
CA GLY A 29 3.61 4.52 1.98
C GLY A 29 3.47 3.02 2.22
N VAL A 30 4.48 2.22 1.86
CA VAL A 30 4.46 0.76 1.98
C VAL A 30 5.50 0.29 2.99
N PHE A 31 5.02 -0.29 4.08
CA PHE A 31 5.81 -0.78 5.21
C PHE A 31 5.87 -2.30 5.11
N VAL A 32 7.06 -2.83 4.82
CA VAL A 32 7.26 -4.26 4.60
C VAL A 32 8.06 -4.83 5.75
N ALA A 33 7.45 -5.69 6.57
CA ALA A 33 8.18 -6.50 7.54
C ALA A 33 8.75 -7.71 6.82
N LEU A 34 10.08 -7.82 6.73
CA LEU A 34 10.73 -8.94 6.06
C LEU A 34 10.44 -10.26 6.78
N ALA A 35 10.31 -11.35 6.01
CA ALA A 35 10.10 -12.69 6.56
C ALA A 35 11.32 -13.14 7.37
N ASP A 36 11.10 -13.73 8.54
CA ASP A 36 12.17 -14.11 9.46
C ASP A 36 11.83 -15.40 10.20
N ASN A 37 12.48 -16.49 9.83
CA ASN A 37 12.27 -17.82 10.41
C ASN A 37 12.72 -17.92 11.88
N GLU A 38 13.57 -17.00 12.34
CA GLU A 38 14.20 -17.05 13.66
C GLU A 38 13.41 -16.21 14.68
N HIS A 39 12.97 -15.01 14.27
CA HIS A 39 12.40 -14.03 15.19
C HIS A 39 10.87 -13.88 15.13
N GLN A 40 10.20 -14.50 14.16
CA GLN A 40 8.74 -14.38 13.97
C GLN A 40 8.04 -15.73 14.15
N GLY A 41 6.78 -15.69 14.58
CA GLY A 41 5.87 -16.84 14.66
C GLY A 41 5.34 -17.32 13.31
N ILE A 42 6.08 -17.10 12.21
CA ILE A 42 5.67 -17.54 10.88
C ILE A 42 5.76 -19.05 10.73
N VAL A 43 4.92 -19.61 9.87
CA VAL A 43 5.22 -20.93 9.29
C VAL A 43 6.52 -20.79 8.53
N LYS A 44 7.55 -21.54 8.96
CA LYS A 44 8.89 -21.42 8.38
C LYS A 44 8.84 -21.56 6.87
N VAL A 45 9.47 -20.59 6.21
CA VAL A 45 9.65 -20.57 4.76
C VAL A 45 11.05 -21.12 4.45
N PRO A 46 11.40 -21.46 3.19
CA PRO A 46 12.76 -21.89 2.88
C PRO A 46 13.80 -20.84 3.34
N ASP A 47 14.90 -21.30 3.94
CA ASP A 47 15.90 -20.41 4.55
C ASP A 47 16.47 -19.36 3.60
N ALA A 48 16.48 -19.63 2.30
CA ALA A 48 16.92 -18.68 1.29
C ALA A 48 16.06 -17.40 1.23
N VAL A 49 14.79 -17.47 1.63
CA VAL A 49 13.82 -16.36 1.57
C VAL A 49 13.29 -15.94 2.95
N GLY A 50 13.67 -16.65 4.01
CA GLY A 50 13.23 -16.44 5.40
C GLY A 50 14.25 -15.74 6.30
N LYS A 51 15.26 -15.07 5.73
CA LYS A 51 16.26 -14.28 6.48
C LYS A 51 15.79 -12.84 6.60
N GLY A 52 15.53 -12.41 7.83
CA GLY A 52 14.98 -11.09 8.15
C GLY A 52 15.93 -9.92 7.91
N ASP A 53 17.21 -10.19 7.68
CA ASP A 53 18.28 -9.21 7.44
C ASP A 53 18.82 -9.22 5.99
N ASP A 54 18.32 -10.12 5.13
CA ASP A 54 18.67 -10.20 3.70
C ASP A 54 17.51 -9.72 2.81
N PRO A 55 17.37 -8.40 2.56
CA PRO A 55 16.29 -7.88 1.73
C PRO A 55 16.40 -8.33 0.26
N ASP A 56 17.55 -8.80 -0.22
CA ASP A 56 17.73 -9.13 -1.64
C ASP A 56 17.05 -10.42 -2.03
N LYS A 57 16.91 -11.36 -1.10
CA LYS A 57 16.24 -12.65 -1.31
C LYS A 57 14.93 -12.80 -0.54
N ASN A 58 14.67 -11.93 0.43
CA ASN A 58 13.53 -12.07 1.33
C ASN A 58 12.18 -12.23 0.61
N LEU A 59 11.34 -13.12 1.15
CA LEU A 59 10.04 -13.50 0.61
C LEU A 59 9.16 -12.30 0.24
N TYR A 60 9.05 -11.31 1.12
CA TYR A 60 8.13 -10.18 0.96
C TYR A 60 8.74 -8.99 0.19
N TRP A 61 10.03 -9.06 -0.15
CA TRP A 61 10.74 -7.95 -0.81
C TRP A 61 11.48 -8.38 -2.07
N GLY A 62 12.46 -9.27 -1.95
CA GLY A 62 13.43 -9.59 -3.00
C GLY A 62 12.93 -10.57 -4.06
N THR A 63 12.00 -11.45 -3.70
CA THR A 63 11.49 -12.49 -4.61
C THR A 63 10.67 -11.93 -5.78
N ALA A 64 10.29 -12.80 -6.73
CA ALA A 64 9.46 -12.41 -7.86
C ALA A 64 8.15 -11.73 -7.44
N ASP A 65 7.54 -12.20 -6.36
CA ASP A 65 6.27 -11.70 -5.83
C ASP A 65 6.45 -10.68 -4.69
N GLY A 66 7.67 -10.54 -4.18
CA GLY A 66 8.04 -9.52 -3.20
C GLY A 66 8.05 -8.12 -3.81
N LEU A 67 8.00 -7.09 -2.97
CA LEU A 67 7.81 -5.71 -3.42
C LEU A 67 8.88 -5.23 -4.41
N LYS A 68 10.17 -5.34 -4.08
CA LYS A 68 11.27 -4.94 -4.97
C LYS A 68 11.23 -5.73 -6.28
N GLY A 69 11.05 -7.05 -6.19
CA GLY A 69 11.06 -7.90 -7.38
C GLY A 69 9.88 -7.63 -8.29
N PHE A 70 8.67 -7.55 -7.75
CA PHE A 70 7.45 -7.36 -8.53
C PHE A 70 7.36 -5.96 -9.14
N PHE A 71 7.49 -4.91 -8.32
CA PHE A 71 7.44 -3.52 -8.83
C PHE A 71 8.66 -3.17 -9.69
N GLY A 72 9.84 -3.73 -9.38
CA GLY A 72 11.06 -3.49 -10.15
C GLY A 72 11.03 -4.01 -11.59
N ARG A 73 10.18 -5.00 -11.88
CA ARG A 73 9.97 -5.53 -13.25
C ARG A 73 8.69 -5.01 -13.91
N SER A 74 7.89 -4.23 -13.20
CA SER A 74 6.63 -3.70 -13.73
C SER A 74 6.87 -2.66 -14.81
N LYS A 75 6.04 -2.66 -15.86
CA LYS A 75 6.02 -1.60 -16.89
C LYS A 75 5.23 -0.37 -16.44
N ASP A 76 4.40 -0.51 -15.40
CA ASP A 76 3.56 0.57 -14.87
C ASP A 76 4.30 1.40 -13.81
N TRP A 77 5.43 0.92 -13.30
CA TRP A 77 6.18 1.57 -12.23
C TRP A 77 7.65 1.76 -12.61
N LYS A 78 8.10 3.01 -12.57
CA LYS A 78 9.52 3.35 -12.74
C LYS A 78 10.15 3.54 -11.37
N LYS A 79 11.20 2.77 -11.08
CA LYS A 79 12.03 2.99 -9.90
C LYS A 79 12.81 4.30 -10.06
N ILE A 80 12.68 5.19 -9.07
CA ILE A 80 13.32 6.51 -9.05
C ILE A 80 14.51 6.52 -8.09
N GLN A 81 14.37 5.85 -6.95
CA GLN A 81 15.41 5.84 -5.93
C GLN A 81 15.52 4.48 -5.25
N THR A 82 16.73 4.15 -4.79
CA THR A 82 16.98 3.06 -3.86
C THR A 82 18.07 3.51 -2.90
N ASN A 83 17.80 3.42 -1.61
CA ASN A 83 18.79 3.68 -0.56
C ASN A 83 18.96 2.41 0.25
N ASN A 84 20.20 1.96 0.41
CA ASN A 84 20.55 0.94 1.39
C ASN A 84 20.91 1.66 2.68
N THR A 85 20.29 1.27 3.79
CA THR A 85 20.55 1.86 5.10
C THR A 85 21.52 0.98 5.88
N ASN A 86 22.28 1.59 6.79
CA ASN A 86 23.25 0.88 7.61
C ASN A 86 22.56 -0.17 8.52
N THR A 87 23.27 -1.24 8.85
CA THR A 87 22.78 -2.41 9.61
C THR A 87 22.31 -2.08 11.03
N ASN A 88 22.61 -0.91 11.58
CA ASN A 88 22.21 -0.52 12.93
C ASN A 88 20.76 0.03 13.01
N GLY A 89 20.14 0.35 11.87
CA GLY A 89 18.75 0.79 11.79
C GLY A 89 17.75 -0.37 11.70
N SER A 90 16.48 -0.10 12.02
CA SER A 90 15.39 -1.08 11.83
C SER A 90 14.93 -1.23 10.38
N ILE A 91 15.28 -0.28 9.52
CA ILE A 91 15.05 -0.33 8.08
C ILE A 91 16.37 -0.72 7.41
N LEU A 92 16.32 -1.61 6.43
CA LEU A 92 17.47 -2.05 5.63
C LEU A 92 17.52 -1.41 4.24
N ARG A 93 16.34 -1.08 3.68
CA ARG A 93 16.23 -0.52 2.34
C ARG A 93 15.01 0.38 2.21
N THR A 94 15.18 1.49 1.51
CA THR A 94 14.06 2.29 1.01
C THR A 94 14.07 2.36 -0.50
N MET A 95 12.89 2.38 -1.11
CA MET A 95 12.72 2.51 -2.54
C MET A 95 11.60 3.49 -2.86
N VAL A 96 11.79 4.28 -3.92
CA VAL A 96 10.77 5.17 -4.44
C VAL A 96 10.43 4.74 -5.86
N PHE A 97 9.15 4.53 -6.12
CA PHE A 97 8.62 4.25 -7.45
C PHE A 97 7.64 5.35 -7.87
N LYS A 98 7.64 5.69 -9.15
CA LYS A 98 6.66 6.58 -9.77
C LYS A 98 5.83 5.80 -10.77
N HIS A 99 4.51 5.97 -10.73
CA HIS A 99 3.62 5.39 -11.71
C HIS A 99 3.85 6.02 -13.09
N THR A 100 3.83 5.24 -14.17
CA THR A 100 4.19 5.73 -15.52
C THR A 100 3.06 6.52 -16.19
N ARG A 101 1.80 6.29 -15.79
CA ARG A 101 0.60 6.89 -16.38
C ARG A 101 -0.16 7.86 -15.46
N HIS A 102 0.17 7.91 -14.16
CA HIS A 102 -0.58 8.66 -13.16
C HIS A 102 0.38 9.44 -12.25
N GLN A 103 -0.05 10.58 -11.70
CA GLN A 103 0.74 11.34 -10.71
C GLN A 103 0.71 10.66 -9.34
N VAL A 104 1.37 9.49 -9.24
CA VAL A 104 1.39 8.66 -8.03
C VAL A 104 2.83 8.28 -7.71
N VAL A 105 3.20 8.45 -6.44
CA VAL A 105 4.51 8.07 -5.90
C VAL A 105 4.33 7.05 -4.78
N LEU A 106 5.07 5.96 -4.86
CA LEU A 106 5.11 4.90 -3.85
C LEU A 106 6.47 4.93 -3.15
N ASN A 107 6.44 5.11 -1.84
CA ASN A 107 7.59 5.07 -0.94
C ASN A 107 7.54 3.77 -0.15
N ALA A 108 8.57 2.94 -0.29
CA ALA A 108 8.63 1.63 0.32
C ALA A 108 9.77 1.51 1.31
N PHE A 109 9.52 0.83 2.43
CA PHE A 109 10.43 0.65 3.54
C PHE A 109 10.53 -0.83 3.91
N ALA A 110 11.71 -1.42 3.72
CA ALA A 110 12.01 -2.79 4.12
C ALA A 110 12.53 -2.81 5.57
N TYR A 111 11.70 -3.24 6.50
CA TYR A 111 12.08 -3.41 7.90
C TYR A 111 12.70 -4.77 8.12
N LYS A 112 13.76 -4.82 8.93
CA LYS A 112 14.32 -6.08 9.43
C LYS A 112 13.21 -6.96 10.00
N GLY A 113 13.36 -8.27 9.82
CA GLY A 113 12.41 -9.26 10.32
C GLY A 113 12.18 -9.18 11.82
N GLU A 114 13.25 -9.19 12.62
CA GLU A 114 13.24 -8.94 14.07
C GLU A 114 12.58 -7.60 14.46
N ALA A 115 12.50 -6.62 13.56
CA ALA A 115 11.94 -5.30 13.80
C ALA A 115 10.46 -5.17 13.36
N ILE A 116 9.74 -6.28 13.21
CA ILE A 116 8.33 -6.31 12.80
C ILE A 116 7.43 -5.43 13.70
N SER A 117 7.67 -5.39 15.02
CA SER A 117 6.91 -4.53 15.94
C SER A 117 7.08 -3.05 15.60
N LYS A 118 8.31 -2.62 15.28
CA LYS A 118 8.62 -1.27 14.81
C LYS A 118 8.03 -0.98 13.44
N CYS A 119 7.98 -1.97 12.55
CA CYS A 119 7.32 -1.86 11.24
C CYS A 119 5.82 -1.54 11.40
N ILE A 120 5.12 -2.29 12.26
CA ILE A 120 3.69 -2.06 12.54
C ILE A 120 3.47 -0.69 13.20
N GLN A 121 4.30 -0.31 14.17
CA GLN A 121 4.22 1.03 14.78
C GLN A 121 4.43 2.16 13.77
N ALA A 122 5.37 2.00 12.82
CA ALA A 122 5.62 2.98 11.77
C ALA A 122 4.44 3.07 10.78
N PHE A 123 3.83 1.94 10.43
CA PHE A 123 2.58 1.88 9.67
C PHE A 123 1.46 2.65 10.39
N GLU A 124 1.24 2.39 11.68
CA GLU A 124 0.22 3.07 12.50
C GLU A 124 0.50 4.56 12.66
N MET A 125 1.77 4.95 12.82
CA MET A 125 2.20 6.33 12.89
C MET A 125 1.92 7.06 11.57
N ALA A 126 2.24 6.44 10.43
CA ALA A 126 2.00 7.02 9.11
C ALA A 126 0.50 7.23 8.82
N ILE A 127 -0.36 6.35 9.36
CA ILE A 127 -1.81 6.58 9.37
C ILE A 127 -2.11 7.78 10.25
N SER A 128 -1.68 7.75 11.52
CA SER A 128 -2.04 8.75 12.54
C SER A 128 -1.60 10.17 12.18
N SER A 129 -0.51 10.35 11.43
CA SER A 129 -0.04 11.64 10.94
C SER A 129 -0.66 12.08 9.62
N GLY A 130 -1.37 11.20 8.90
CA GLY A 130 -1.92 11.50 7.59
C GLY A 130 -0.85 11.72 6.50
N THR A 131 0.35 11.12 6.67
CA THR A 131 1.52 11.37 5.81
C THR A 131 1.26 10.98 4.35
N TYR A 132 0.50 9.91 4.12
CA TYR A 132 0.24 9.36 2.79
C TYR A 132 -1.25 9.36 2.45
N ASP A 133 -1.59 9.31 1.16
CA ASP A 133 -2.97 9.10 0.70
C ASP A 133 -3.39 7.62 0.87
N MET A 134 -2.45 6.69 0.69
CA MET A 134 -2.61 5.29 1.06
C MET A 134 -1.43 4.81 1.92
N VAL A 135 -1.73 4.05 2.98
CA VAL A 135 -0.74 3.38 3.83
C VAL A 135 -0.93 1.86 3.73
N VAL A 136 0.17 1.14 3.48
CA VAL A 136 0.14 -0.30 3.20
C VAL A 136 1.08 -1.02 4.14
N TYR A 137 0.62 -2.13 4.73
CA TYR A 137 1.46 -3.09 5.42
C TYR A 137 1.54 -4.40 4.62
N ILE A 138 2.74 -4.97 4.51
CA ILE A 138 3.00 -6.27 3.88
C ILE A 138 3.93 -7.09 4.77
N GLY A 139 3.56 -8.33 5.07
CA GLY A 139 4.44 -9.30 5.73
C GLY A 139 3.68 -10.25 6.65
N HIS A 140 4.36 -10.76 7.67
CA HIS A 140 3.72 -11.56 8.73
C HIS A 140 2.74 -10.73 9.54
N ASN A 141 1.72 -11.36 10.13
CA ASN A 141 0.88 -10.70 11.12
C ASN A 141 1.54 -10.75 12.50
N GLY A 142 2.42 -9.79 12.80
CA GLY A 142 3.09 -9.72 14.10
C GLY A 142 2.14 -9.55 15.30
N LEU A 143 0.92 -9.03 15.09
CA LEU A 143 -0.08 -8.94 16.16
C LEU A 143 -0.66 -10.31 16.58
N MET A 144 -0.35 -11.38 15.85
CA MET A 144 -0.59 -12.75 16.30
C MET A 144 0.51 -13.26 17.26
N ASP A 145 1.69 -12.64 17.25
CA ASP A 145 2.84 -13.07 18.05
C ASP A 145 2.98 -12.23 19.33
N PHE A 146 2.56 -10.97 19.28
CA PHE A 146 2.72 -10.01 20.36
C PHE A 146 1.57 -8.99 20.40
N THR A 147 1.51 -8.23 21.49
CA THR A 147 0.57 -7.12 21.64
C THR A 147 1.28 -5.77 21.48
N LEU A 148 0.55 -4.76 21.00
CA LEU A 148 1.01 -3.38 20.90
C LEU A 148 -0.05 -2.44 21.49
N PRO A 149 0.34 -1.33 22.15
CA PRO A 149 -0.59 -0.30 22.59
C PRO A 149 -1.47 0.17 21.44
N MET A 150 -2.77 0.39 21.66
CA MET A 150 -3.66 0.91 20.62
C MET A 150 -3.15 2.28 20.14
N PRO A 151 -3.05 2.51 18.81
CA PRO A 151 -2.67 3.81 18.30
C PRO A 151 -3.84 4.79 18.46
N ASN A 152 -3.53 6.07 18.51
CA ASN A 152 -4.54 7.14 18.53
C ASN A 152 -4.31 8.06 17.34
N LYS A 153 -5.41 8.48 16.72
CA LYS A 153 -5.42 9.55 15.73
C LYS A 153 -4.73 10.80 16.32
N ASN A 154 -3.81 11.40 15.55
CA ASN A 154 -3.22 12.68 15.94
C ASN A 154 -4.26 13.80 15.78
N ARG A 155 -4.25 14.79 16.70
CA ARG A 155 -5.17 15.93 16.67
C ARG A 155 -5.04 16.74 15.38
N ASP A 156 -3.81 16.87 14.88
CA ASP A 156 -3.50 17.63 13.68
C ASP A 156 -3.67 16.82 12.38
N GLN A 157 -4.20 15.60 12.45
CA GLN A 157 -4.43 14.77 11.27
C GLN A 157 -5.60 15.32 10.44
N VAL A 158 -5.25 16.01 9.35
CA VAL A 158 -6.22 16.56 8.39
C VAL A 158 -6.72 15.51 7.39
N LYS A 159 -5.84 14.58 6.98
CA LYS A 159 -6.14 13.56 5.97
C LYS A 159 -6.50 12.23 6.64
N THR A 160 -7.55 11.55 6.15
CA THR A 160 -7.87 10.16 6.46
C THR A 160 -7.24 9.24 5.40
N PRO A 161 -6.13 8.53 5.68
CA PRO A 161 -5.49 7.67 4.68
C PRO A 161 -6.27 6.39 4.42
N ASP A 162 -6.24 5.92 3.18
CA ASP A 162 -6.72 4.59 2.84
C ASP A 162 -5.70 3.53 3.27
N CYS A 163 -6.18 2.46 3.89
CA CYS A 163 -5.30 1.47 4.52
C CYS A 163 -5.49 0.08 3.92
N VAL A 164 -4.37 -0.53 3.53
CA VAL A 164 -4.30 -1.91 3.02
C VAL A 164 -3.38 -2.71 3.92
N VAL A 165 -3.82 -3.90 4.34
CA VAL A 165 -2.99 -4.79 5.15
C VAL A 165 -2.96 -6.19 4.54
N LEU A 166 -1.80 -6.53 3.98
CA LEU A 166 -1.52 -7.84 3.39
C LEU A 166 -0.72 -8.66 4.39
N CYS A 167 -1.44 -9.40 5.22
CA CYS A 167 -0.91 -10.44 6.09
C CYS A 167 -2.04 -11.42 6.42
N CYS A 168 -1.75 -12.45 7.21
CA CYS A 168 -2.76 -13.38 7.70
C CYS A 168 -3.80 -12.69 8.61
N LYS A 169 -5.09 -12.97 8.41
CA LYS A 169 -6.19 -12.52 9.28
C LYS A 169 -6.18 -11.02 9.63
N SER A 170 -5.77 -10.15 8.71
CA SER A 170 -5.55 -8.74 9.03
C SER A 170 -6.81 -8.01 9.47
N GLU A 171 -8.01 -8.49 9.12
CA GLU A 171 -9.26 -7.90 9.62
C GLU A 171 -9.38 -7.95 11.13
N GLU A 172 -9.16 -9.11 11.72
CA GLU A 172 -9.32 -9.35 13.15
C GLU A 172 -8.35 -8.49 13.97
N TYR A 173 -7.12 -8.32 13.48
CA TYR A 173 -6.03 -7.70 14.24
C TYR A 173 -5.81 -6.22 13.92
N PHE A 174 -5.97 -5.80 12.66
CA PHE A 174 -5.62 -4.43 12.24
C PHE A 174 -6.82 -3.50 12.09
N LYS A 175 -8.04 -3.99 11.84
CA LYS A 175 -9.20 -3.11 11.51
C LYS A 175 -9.45 -2.06 12.58
N LYS A 176 -9.56 -2.48 13.85
CA LYS A 176 -9.77 -1.56 14.99
C LYS A 176 -8.60 -0.59 15.15
N ARG A 177 -7.37 -1.05 14.92
CA ARG A 177 -6.15 -0.26 15.07
C ARG A 177 -6.05 0.83 14.01
N ILE A 178 -6.37 0.50 12.75
CA ILE A 178 -6.47 1.45 11.64
C ILE A 178 -7.51 2.54 11.95
N ILE A 179 -8.71 2.14 12.38
CA ILE A 179 -9.79 3.08 12.70
C ILE A 179 -9.38 3.99 13.88
N SER A 180 -8.77 3.42 14.92
CA SER A 180 -8.26 4.17 16.08
C SER A 180 -7.16 5.17 15.70
N ALA A 181 -6.31 4.83 14.74
CA ALA A 181 -5.31 5.72 14.16
C ALA A 181 -5.90 6.79 13.21
N GLY A 182 -7.21 6.75 12.92
CA GLY A 182 -7.87 7.69 12.02
C GLY A 182 -7.73 7.34 10.54
N GLY A 183 -7.43 6.07 10.21
CA GLY A 183 -7.38 5.57 8.83
C GLY A 183 -8.67 4.90 8.38
N ARG A 184 -8.82 4.71 7.08
CA ARG A 184 -9.95 4.01 6.45
C ARG A 184 -9.49 2.68 5.87
N PRO A 185 -9.86 1.52 6.44
CA PRO A 185 -9.52 0.23 5.84
C PRO A 185 -10.22 0.07 4.47
N ILE A 186 -9.45 -0.32 3.45
CA ILE A 186 -9.97 -0.55 2.10
C ILE A 186 -9.69 -1.97 1.56
N LEU A 187 -8.71 -2.67 2.13
CA LEU A 187 -8.45 -4.07 1.84
C LEU A 187 -7.79 -4.76 3.04
N LEU A 188 -8.46 -5.78 3.56
CA LEU A 188 -8.05 -6.61 4.69
C LEU A 188 -8.31 -8.09 4.35
N THR A 189 -7.79 -8.99 5.16
CA THR A 189 -7.86 -10.44 4.95
C THR A 189 -8.54 -11.13 6.13
N THR A 190 -9.27 -12.21 5.84
CA THR A 190 -9.97 -13.02 6.85
C THR A 190 -9.31 -14.39 7.07
N GLN A 191 -8.32 -14.73 6.24
CA GLN A 191 -7.71 -16.07 6.19
C GLN A 191 -6.20 -16.02 6.36
N PHE A 192 -5.60 -17.20 6.55
CA PHE A 192 -4.17 -17.39 6.30
C PHE A 192 -3.90 -17.32 4.80
N MET A 193 -2.88 -16.57 4.41
CA MET A 193 -2.65 -16.27 2.99
C MET A 193 -1.21 -15.81 2.75
N TYR A 194 -0.73 -15.92 1.50
CA TYR A 194 0.61 -15.48 1.10
C TYR A 194 0.64 -13.99 0.67
N PRO A 195 1.23 -13.06 1.45
CA PRO A 195 1.08 -11.61 1.25
C PRO A 195 2.05 -11.04 0.21
N GLY A 196 1.92 -11.46 -1.04
CA GLY A 196 2.74 -10.92 -2.13
C GLY A 196 2.33 -9.50 -2.56
N ALA A 197 3.33 -8.72 -3.01
CA ALA A 197 3.14 -7.35 -3.47
C ALA A 197 2.37 -7.25 -4.80
N PHE A 198 2.22 -8.36 -5.52
CA PHE A 198 1.37 -8.45 -6.71
C PHE A 198 -0.10 -8.12 -6.41
N ILE A 199 -0.57 -8.35 -5.18
CA ILE A 199 -1.93 -7.98 -4.74
C ILE A 199 -2.06 -6.46 -4.70
N LEU A 200 -1.07 -5.77 -4.10
CA LEU A 200 -1.04 -4.31 -4.08
C LEU A 200 -1.02 -3.75 -5.49
N HIS A 201 -0.12 -4.27 -6.35
CA HIS A 201 -0.03 -3.82 -7.75
C HIS A 201 -1.39 -3.93 -8.47
N ALA A 202 -2.12 -5.02 -8.27
CA ALA A 202 -3.41 -5.25 -8.90
C ALA A 202 -4.53 -4.28 -8.48
N ILE A 203 -4.44 -3.66 -7.30
CA ILE A 203 -5.49 -2.76 -6.79
C ILE A 203 -5.17 -1.28 -6.93
N VAL A 204 -3.92 -0.90 -7.19
CA VAL A 204 -3.54 0.52 -7.16
C VAL A 204 -4.23 1.29 -8.28
N ASP A 205 -4.38 0.74 -9.48
CA ASP A 205 -5.10 1.41 -10.58
C ASP A 205 -6.59 1.62 -10.28
N ASP A 206 -7.22 0.64 -9.61
CA ASP A 206 -8.60 0.77 -9.14
C ASP A 206 -8.73 1.88 -8.09
N TRP A 207 -7.77 1.94 -7.15
CA TRP A 207 -7.72 2.99 -6.13
C TRP A 207 -7.47 4.38 -6.74
N ILE A 208 -6.54 4.50 -7.68
CA ILE A 208 -6.24 5.75 -8.41
C ILE A 208 -7.53 6.25 -9.07
N SER A 209 -8.25 5.35 -9.73
CA SER A 209 -9.48 5.61 -10.48
C SER A 209 -10.73 5.76 -9.60
N GLY A 210 -10.60 5.70 -8.27
CA GLY A 210 -11.72 5.84 -7.34
C GLY A 210 -12.78 4.74 -7.46
N LYS A 211 -12.39 3.52 -7.85
CA LYS A 211 -13.30 2.38 -7.94
C LYS A 211 -13.84 1.99 -6.55
N SER A 212 -14.95 1.25 -6.56
CA SER A 212 -15.60 0.79 -5.33
C SER A 212 -14.72 -0.19 -4.54
N LEU A 213 -14.96 -0.31 -3.23
CA LEU A 213 -14.29 -1.31 -2.38
C LEU A 213 -14.52 -2.74 -2.87
N ASN A 214 -15.70 -3.03 -3.43
CA ASN A 214 -16.01 -4.33 -4.02
C ASN A 214 -15.16 -4.62 -5.27
N THR A 215 -14.88 -3.58 -6.08
CA THR A 215 -13.98 -3.70 -7.24
C THR A 215 -12.55 -3.95 -6.79
N ILE A 216 -12.03 -3.14 -5.84
CA ILE A 216 -10.69 -3.32 -5.25
C ILE A 216 -10.54 -4.75 -4.69
N ARG A 217 -11.52 -5.21 -3.91
CA ARG A 217 -11.55 -6.58 -3.36
C ARG A 217 -11.54 -7.64 -4.46
N SER A 218 -12.31 -7.45 -5.52
CA SER A 218 -12.39 -8.39 -6.65
C SER A 218 -11.07 -8.45 -7.43
N SER A 219 -10.39 -7.32 -7.63
CA SER A 219 -9.08 -7.25 -8.28
C SER A 219 -8.00 -7.92 -7.43
N ALA A 220 -7.99 -7.68 -6.12
CA ALA A 220 -7.13 -8.40 -5.18
C ALA A 220 -7.38 -9.91 -5.23
N GLY A 221 -8.64 -10.32 -5.17
CA GLY A 221 -9.08 -11.71 -5.25
C GLY A 221 -8.67 -12.40 -6.55
N ALA A 222 -8.81 -11.73 -7.68
CA ALA A 222 -8.40 -12.26 -8.99
C ALA A 222 -6.89 -12.43 -9.10
N ALA A 223 -6.11 -11.45 -8.61
CA ALA A 223 -4.65 -11.53 -8.59
C ALA A 223 -4.17 -12.68 -7.69
N TYR A 224 -4.76 -12.79 -6.50
CA TYR A 224 -4.47 -13.89 -5.56
C TYR A 224 -4.85 -15.26 -6.13
N ALA A 225 -6.04 -15.38 -6.72
CA ALA A 225 -6.50 -16.60 -7.35
C ALA A 225 -5.55 -17.10 -8.45
N LYS A 226 -5.07 -16.17 -9.30
CA LYS A 226 -4.09 -16.47 -10.36
C LYS A 226 -2.77 -16.97 -9.78
N ASN A 227 -2.24 -16.29 -8.75
CA ASN A 227 -0.95 -16.64 -8.16
C ASN A 227 -1.00 -17.99 -7.42
N GLN A 228 -2.09 -18.26 -6.70
CA GLN A 228 -2.26 -19.48 -5.91
C GLN A 228 -2.88 -20.65 -6.69
N ASN A 229 -3.20 -20.45 -7.97
CA ASN A 229 -3.87 -21.43 -8.82
C ASN A 229 -5.20 -21.98 -8.22
N ILE A 230 -6.05 -21.06 -7.76
CA ILE A 230 -7.37 -21.37 -7.18
C ILE A 230 -8.48 -20.65 -7.94
N SER A 231 -9.74 -20.99 -7.67
CA SER A 231 -10.88 -20.29 -8.28
C SER A 231 -10.92 -18.81 -7.87
N LYS A 232 -11.42 -17.94 -8.76
CA LYS A 232 -11.64 -16.52 -8.44
C LYS A 232 -12.51 -16.33 -7.19
N LYS A 233 -13.53 -17.16 -7.01
CA LYS A 233 -14.40 -17.13 -5.82
C LYS A 233 -13.59 -17.39 -4.54
N ALA A 234 -12.73 -18.42 -4.54
CA ALA A 234 -11.86 -18.72 -3.41
C ALA A 234 -10.87 -17.59 -3.14
N GLY A 235 -10.23 -17.04 -4.19
CA GLY A 235 -9.30 -15.92 -4.06
C GLY A 235 -9.95 -14.66 -3.50
N THR A 236 -11.14 -14.28 -4.00
CA THR A 236 -11.91 -13.15 -3.43
C THR A 236 -12.35 -13.42 -1.99
N GLY A 237 -12.63 -14.67 -1.64
CA GLY A 237 -13.02 -15.09 -0.29
C GLY A 237 -11.93 -14.92 0.78
N VAL A 238 -10.66 -14.74 0.39
CA VAL A 238 -9.56 -14.42 1.31
C VAL A 238 -9.69 -13.00 1.89
N PHE A 239 -10.32 -12.11 1.12
CA PHE A 239 -10.41 -10.69 1.46
C PHE A 239 -11.75 -10.35 2.10
N THR A 240 -11.69 -9.49 3.11
CA THR A 240 -12.86 -8.97 3.83
C THR A 240 -13.85 -8.29 2.91
N GLU A 241 -15.13 -8.53 3.16
CA GLU A 241 -16.20 -7.72 2.60
C GLU A 241 -16.39 -6.46 3.45
N ILE A 242 -15.76 -5.36 3.03
CA ILE A 242 -15.85 -4.08 3.74
C ILE A 242 -17.15 -3.40 3.30
N ILE A 243 -18.20 -3.63 4.06
CA ILE A 243 -19.47 -2.93 3.91
C ILE A 243 -19.24 -1.48 4.37
N LYS A 244 -19.65 -0.50 3.54
CA LYS A 244 -19.81 0.86 4.03
C LYS A 244 -20.90 0.83 5.10
N ASN A 245 -20.52 0.85 6.37
CA ASN A 245 -21.48 1.22 7.40
C ASN A 245 -21.89 2.66 7.08
N ASN A 246 -23.08 2.86 6.50
CA ASN A 246 -23.81 4.08 6.78
C ASN A 246 -23.94 4.11 8.30
N ASP A 247 -23.46 5.19 8.91
CA ASP A 247 -23.40 5.41 10.34
C ASP A 247 -24.63 4.83 11.06
N ARG A 248 -24.48 3.64 11.65
CA ARG A 248 -25.29 3.26 12.81
C ARG A 248 -24.55 3.80 14.01
N VAL A 249 -24.78 5.08 14.26
CA VAL A 249 -24.87 5.56 15.64
C VAL A 249 -26.10 4.84 16.21
N GLU A 250 -25.88 3.69 16.84
CA GLU A 250 -26.86 3.18 17.79
C GLU A 250 -26.63 3.93 19.10
N ASN A 251 -27.71 4.55 19.55
CA ASN A 251 -27.83 5.48 20.68
C ASN A 251 -27.34 4.90 22.01
#